data_AF-A0A376TK69-F1
#
_entry.id   AF-A0A376TK69-F1
#
_cell.length_a   1.000
_cell.length_b   1.000
_cell.length_c   1.000
_cell.angle_alpha   90.00
_cell.angle_beta   90.00
_cell.angle_gamma   90.00
#
_symmetry.space_group_name_H-M   'P 1'
#
loop_
_entity.id
_entity.type
_entity.pdbx_description
1 polymer ?
#
loop_
_entity_poly.entity_id
_entity_poly.type
_entity_poly.pdbx_seq_one_letter_code
_entity_poly.pdbx_strand_id
1 'polypeptide(L)' 'MDVDKKYPTIDFRYSGNKTCEVALELSQARGAVWVGDVVCSGLSSWGGGDADRRRE' A
#
# COMPACT_ATOMS: atom_id res chain seq x y z
N MET A 1 -0.73 5.30 9.56
CA MET A 1 -1.86 5.89 8.83
C MET A 1 -3.10 5.16 9.32
N ASP A 2 -4.14 5.88 9.78
CA ASP A 2 -5.38 5.26 10.27
C ASP A 2 -6.33 4.97 9.10
N VAL A 3 -6.97 3.79 9.09
CA VAL A 3 -7.83 3.32 8.00
C VAL A 3 -9.14 2.79 8.56
N ASP A 4 -10.27 3.22 7.98
CA ASP A 4 -11.61 2.78 8.38
C ASP A 4 -11.88 1.34 7.97
N LYS A 5 -12.44 0.54 8.89
CA LYS A 5 -12.83 -0.85 8.59
C LYS A 5 -13.93 -0.96 7.53
N LYS A 6 -14.77 0.08 7.36
CA LYS A 6 -15.84 0.10 6.35
C LYS A 6 -15.29 0.25 4.93
N TYR A 7 -14.17 0.95 4.78
CA TYR A 7 -13.52 1.22 3.50
C TYR A 7 -12.02 1.00 3.69
N PRO A 8 -11.57 -0.26 3.81
CA PRO A 8 -10.21 -0.59 4.20
C PRO A 8 -9.25 -0.44 3.00
N THR A 9 -9.31 0.69 2.30
CA THR A 9 -8.58 0.92 1.05
C THR A 9 -7.55 2.03 1.24
N ILE A 10 -6.33 1.80 0.77
CA ILE A 10 -5.27 2.81 0.70
C ILE A 10 -5.09 3.20 -0.77
N ASP A 11 -5.21 4.49 -1.07
CA ASP A 11 -4.90 5.08 -2.38
C ASP A 11 -3.57 5.87 -2.27
N PHE A 12 -2.59 5.45 -3.05
CA PHE A 12 -1.30 6.10 -3.18
C PHE A 12 -1.15 6.70 -4.58
N ARG A 13 -1.06 8.02 -4.66
CA ARG A 13 -0.80 8.75 -5.91
C ARG A 13 0.69 9.09 -6.05
N TYR A 14 1.28 8.63 -7.14
CA TYR A 14 2.63 8.93 -7.58
C TYR A 14 2.60 9.78 -8.86
N SER A 15 3.70 10.48 -9.15
CA SER A 15 3.77 11.44 -10.26
C SER A 15 3.34 10.85 -11.61
N GLY A 16 2.82 11.71 -12.50
CA GLY A 16 2.46 11.32 -13.86
C GLY A 16 1.25 10.39 -13.97
N ASN A 17 0.19 10.64 -13.20
CA ASN A 17 -1.05 9.85 -13.16
C ASN A 17 -0.88 8.39 -12.72
N LYS A 18 0.24 8.05 -12.08
CA LYS A 18 0.46 6.72 -11.54
C LYS A 18 -0.23 6.60 -10.19
N THR A 19 -1.17 5.68 -10.06
CA THR A 19 -1.86 5.43 -8.79
C THR A 19 -1.75 3.97 -8.41
N CYS A 20 -1.73 3.69 -7.12
CA CYS A 20 -1.81 2.36 -6.56
C CYS A 20 -2.91 2.34 -5.52
N GLU A 21 -3.88 1.46 -5.71
CA GLU A 21 -4.96 1.24 -4.76
C GLU A 21 -4.83 -0.17 -4.19
N VAL A 22 -4.86 -0.30 -2.87
CA VAL A 22 -4.78 -1.59 -2.18
C VAL A 22 -5.93 -1.71 -1.18
N ALA A 23 -6.71 -2.78 -1.32
CA ALA A 23 -7.71 -3.18 -0.34
C ALA A 23 -7.06 -4.06 0.75
N LEU A 24 -7.24 -3.67 2.00
CA LEU A 24 -6.76 -4.39 3.17
C LEU A 24 -7.85 -5.35 3.68
N GLU A 25 -7.45 -6.57 3.98
CA GLU A 25 -8.35 -7.57 4.57
C GLU A 25 -8.47 -7.35 6.09
N LEU A 26 -9.43 -6.51 6.49
CA LEU A 26 -9.68 -6.16 7.90
C LEU A 26 -10.93 -6.83 8.50
N SER A 27 -11.61 -7.75 7.79
CA SER A 27 -12.89 -8.30 8.24
C SER A 27 -12.79 -8.98 9.62
N GLN A 28 -11.70 -9.71 9.86
CA GLN A 28 -11.45 -10.42 11.11
C GLN A 28 -10.74 -9.58 12.19
N ALA A 29 -10.32 -8.34 11.86
CA ALA A 29 -9.65 -7.46 12.80
C ALA A 29 -10.56 -7.10 13.99
N ARG A 30 -10.02 -7.20 15.22
CA ARG A 30 -10.67 -6.79 16.48
C ARG A 30 -9.78 -5.77 17.19
N GLY A 31 -10.25 -4.53 17.33
CA GLY A 31 -9.45 -3.44 17.91
C GLY A 31 -8.46 -2.85 16.90
N ALA A 32 -7.26 -2.46 17.36
CA ALA A 32 -6.20 -1.94 16.51
C ALA A 32 -5.36 -3.10 15.92
N VAL A 33 -5.15 -3.08 14.60
CA VAL A 33 -4.33 -4.07 13.90
C VAL A 33 -3.25 -3.33 13.12
N TRP A 34 -2.02 -3.83 13.21
CA TRP A 34 -0.89 -3.37 12.42
C TRP A 34 -0.83 -4.19 11.13
N VAL A 35 -0.94 -3.54 9.99
CA VAL A 35 -0.63 -4.13 8.69
C VAL A 35 0.83 -3.86 8.40
N GLY A 36 1.55 -4.89 7.96
CA GLY A 36 2.95 -4.77 7.55
C GLY A 36 3.11 -3.99 6.24
N ASP A 37 4.22 -4.24 5.55
CA ASP A 37 4.54 -3.50 4.33
C ASP A 37 3.50 -3.75 3.21
N VAL A 38 3.00 -2.66 2.64
CA VAL A 38 2.14 -2.67 1.46
C VAL A 38 2.99 -2.23 0.27
N VAL A 39 3.28 -3.15 -0.66
CA VAL A 39 4.18 -2.91 -1.80
C VAL A 39 3.38 -2.75 -3.08
N CYS A 40 3.49 -1.57 -3.70
CA CYS A 40 2.97 -1.31 -5.03
C CYS A 40 4.01 -1.67 -6.09
N SER A 41 3.72 -2.63 -6.96
CA SER A 41 4.63 -3.02 -8.06
C SER A 41 4.71 -1.91 -9.12
N GLY A 42 5.91 -1.66 -9.68
CA GLY A 42 6.10 -0.65 -10.74
C GLY A 42 6.06 0.81 -10.28
N LEU A 43 6.00 1.07 -8.97
CA LEU A 43 6.13 2.40 -8.36
C LEU A 43 7.36 2.45 -7.47
N SER A 44 8.07 3.58 -7.46
CA SER A 44 9.17 3.79 -6.53
C SER A 44 8.63 3.91 -5.10
N SER A 45 9.15 3.10 -4.19
CA SER A 45 8.82 3.15 -2.76
C SER A 45 9.45 4.37 -2.07
N TRP A 46 8.68 5.09 -1.26
CA TRP A 46 9.22 6.14 -0.41
C TRP A 46 9.87 5.49 0.83
N GLY A 47 11.20 5.52 0.93
CA GLY A 47 11.97 4.89 2.01
C GLY A 47 12.75 3.62 1.64
N GLY A 48 12.60 3.11 0.42
CA GLY A 48 13.44 2.04 -0.13
C GLY A 48 13.88 2.44 -1.53
N GLY A 49 15.16 2.69 -1.74
CA GLY A 49 15.70 3.00 -3.07
C GLY A 49 15.46 1.83 -4.03
N ASP A 50 14.99 2.16 -5.24
CA ASP A 50 15.11 1.39 -6.49
C ASP A 50 15.31 -0.15 -6.35
N ALA A 51 14.40 -0.85 -5.66
CA ALA A 51 14.44 -2.31 -5.60
C ALA A 51 13.77 -2.96 -6.84
N ASP A 52 12.97 -2.22 -7.61
CA ASP A 52 12.28 -2.70 -8.80
C ASP A 52 13.12 -2.51 -10.08
N ARG A 53 14.39 -2.93 -10.03
CA ARG A 53 15.29 -2.98 -11.20
C ARG A 53 16.00 -4.34 -11.36
N ARG A 54 15.56 -5.36 -10.62
CA ARG A 54 16.04 -6.75 -10.73
C ARG A 54 14.88 -7.73 -10.90
N ARG A 55 14.15 -7.61 -12.02
CA ARG A 55 13.56 -8.76 -12.68
C ARG A 55 13.75 -8.59 -14.19
N GLU A 56 14.75 -9.35 -14.66
CA GLU A 56 15.04 -9.77 -16.04
C GLU A 56 15.55 -8.72 -17.03
#